data_AF-A0A382K3T3-F1
#
_entry.id   AF-A0A382K3T3-F1
#
_cell.length_a   1.000
_cell.length_b   1.000
_cell.length_c   1.000
_cell.angle_alpha   90.00
_cell.angle_beta   90.00
_cell.angle_gamma   90.00
#
_symmetry.space_group_name_H-M   'P 1'
#
loop_
_entity.id
_entity.type
_entity.pdbx_description
1 polymer ?
#
loop_
_entity_poly.entity_id
_entity_poly.type
_entity_poly.pdbx_seq_one_letter_code
_entity_poly.pdbx_strand_id
1 'polypeptide(L)'
;KKIGIFMTHAGLIFMLLGQLVTDKFQVESNLRLEEGQTKGYSISGNECELVIIDKSQPNTDTVAAIPAEVLGKNKTYPAGSLPFEVTVLDYFTNSDLVQLGQGQPNKATRGKGLELATIDKESVTSLEEVNFPGAYIKLQSTEGTELGTWMVSALFGALRQPIPEQTLEHGGKEYELALRFKRYYTPYDIKLIDFKHDKFQGTEKARNFSSLVILRDRATGAEREVNIWMNHPLRTHGKTYFQASFDPENDRATVLQVVRNPGWVTPYISCALVGLGLLIQFLTHLFSFNRKRKAAV
;
A
#
# COMPACT_ATOMS: atom_id res chain seq x y z
N LYS A 1 -9.37 -39.59 27.08
CA LYS A 1 -10.09 -40.06 25.86
C LYS A 1 -10.55 -38.94 24.92
N LYS A 2 -10.64 -37.66 25.34
CA LYS A 2 -11.07 -36.55 24.46
C LYS A 2 -9.99 -35.49 24.18
N ILE A 3 -8.74 -35.73 24.60
CA ILE A 3 -7.67 -34.72 24.50
C ILE A 3 -7.31 -34.40 23.04
N GLY A 4 -7.37 -35.40 22.14
CA GLY A 4 -7.19 -35.19 20.70
C GLY A 4 -8.28 -34.29 20.12
N ILE A 5 -9.54 -34.53 20.50
CA ILE A 5 -10.68 -33.70 20.10
C ILE A 5 -10.50 -32.25 20.56
N PHE A 6 -10.17 -32.02 21.83
CA PHE A 6 -9.94 -30.67 22.34
C PHE A 6 -8.80 -29.95 21.63
N MET A 7 -7.71 -30.66 21.31
CA MET A 7 -6.58 -30.07 20.60
C MET A 7 -6.91 -29.70 19.15
N THR A 8 -7.73 -30.51 18.46
CA THR A 8 -8.23 -30.16 17.13
C THR A 8 -9.11 -28.90 17.17
N HIS A 9 -10.00 -28.78 18.15
CA HIS A 9 -10.82 -27.57 18.31
C HIS A 9 -9.97 -26.34 18.64
N ALA A 10 -8.97 -26.50 19.52
CA ALA A 10 -8.03 -25.43 19.82
C ALA A 10 -7.26 -24.98 18.57
N GLY A 11 -6.83 -25.91 17.72
CA GLY A 11 -6.18 -25.59 16.44
C GLY A 11 -7.09 -24.80 15.49
N LEU A 12 -8.37 -25.15 15.39
CA LEU A 12 -9.35 -24.41 14.58
C LEU A 12 -9.61 -22.99 15.12
N ILE A 13 -9.79 -22.85 16.44
CA ILE A 13 -9.95 -21.54 17.09
C ILE A 13 -8.71 -20.67 16.87
N PHE A 14 -7.53 -21.27 17.00
CA PHE A 14 -6.26 -20.56 16.77
C PHE A 14 -6.14 -20.08 15.31
N MET A 15 -6.60 -20.88 14.34
CA MET A 15 -6.65 -20.48 12.93
C MET A 15 -7.55 -19.27 12.72
N LEU A 16 -8.76 -19.28 13.29
CA LEU A 16 -9.73 -18.17 13.17
C LEU A 16 -9.19 -16.89 13.81
N LEU A 17 -8.56 -16.98 14.99
CA LEU A 17 -7.90 -15.85 15.62
C LEU A 17 -6.74 -15.32 14.77
N GLY A 18 -5.96 -16.22 14.17
CA GLY A 18 -4.88 -15.85 13.26
C GLY A 18 -5.36 -15.14 11.99
N GLN A 19 -6.53 -15.56 11.47
CA GLN A 19 -7.18 -14.89 10.35
C GLN A 19 -7.66 -13.49 10.73
N LEU A 20 -8.26 -13.29 11.91
CA LEU A 20 -8.64 -11.96 12.39
C LEU A 20 -7.44 -11.02 12.57
N VAL A 21 -6.32 -11.55 13.06
CA VAL A 21 -5.06 -10.78 13.14
C VAL A 21 -4.55 -10.43 11.75
N THR A 22 -4.60 -11.36 10.81
CA THR A 22 -4.20 -11.12 9.42
C THR A 22 -5.09 -10.03 8.80
N ASP A 23 -6.41 -10.17 8.90
CA ASP A 23 -7.38 -9.21 8.35
C ASP A 23 -7.18 -7.78 8.88
N LYS A 24 -6.92 -7.61 10.18
CA LYS A 24 -6.75 -6.28 10.78
C LYS A 24 -5.37 -5.65 10.61
N PHE A 25 -4.32 -6.45 10.49
CA PHE A 25 -2.94 -5.96 10.58
C PHE A 25 -2.09 -6.27 9.35
N GLN A 26 -2.62 -7.02 8.39
CA GLN A 26 -1.97 -7.19 7.10
C GLN A 26 -1.98 -5.86 6.35
N VAL A 27 -0.83 -5.53 5.77
CA VAL A 27 -0.69 -4.39 4.87
C VAL A 27 -0.28 -4.92 3.52
N GLU A 28 -1.05 -4.54 2.49
CA GLU A 28 -0.75 -4.80 1.09
C GLU A 28 -0.48 -3.48 0.37
N SER A 29 0.50 -3.51 -0.52
CA SER A 29 0.89 -2.34 -1.31
C SER A 29 1.61 -2.81 -2.57
N ASN A 30 1.80 -1.91 -3.53
CA ASN A 30 2.47 -2.20 -4.79
C ASN A 30 3.75 -1.39 -4.91
N LEU A 31 4.77 -1.99 -5.50
CA LEU A 31 6.02 -1.35 -5.87
C LEU A 31 6.21 -1.51 -7.39
N ARG A 32 5.87 -0.46 -8.13
CA ARG A 32 6.20 -0.35 -9.56
C ARG A 32 7.60 0.20 -9.73
N LEU A 33 8.44 -0.49 -10.47
CA LEU A 33 9.81 -0.07 -10.81
C LEU A 33 10.04 -0.21 -12.31
N GLU A 34 10.73 0.76 -12.90
CA GLU A 34 11.30 0.67 -14.25
C GLU A 34 12.79 0.30 -14.15
N GLU A 35 13.35 -0.31 -15.19
CA GLU A 35 14.77 -0.68 -15.18
C GLU A 35 15.68 0.53 -14.93
N GLY A 36 16.62 0.36 -13.99
CA GLY A 36 17.48 1.42 -13.48
C GLY A 36 16.87 2.26 -12.36
N GLN A 37 15.55 2.23 -12.17
CA GLN A 37 14.88 2.98 -11.11
C GLN A 37 15.16 2.37 -9.74
N THR A 38 15.31 3.26 -8.75
CA THR A 38 15.46 2.90 -7.33
C THR A 38 14.33 3.52 -6.53
N LYS A 39 13.67 2.74 -5.66
CA LYS A 39 12.67 3.24 -4.72
C LYS A 39 12.85 2.60 -3.34
N GLY A 40 12.62 3.38 -2.30
CA GLY A 40 12.50 2.88 -0.91
C GLY A 40 11.14 3.19 -0.30
N TYR A 41 10.08 2.95 -1.07
CA TYR A 41 8.70 2.96 -0.61
C TYR A 41 7.83 2.08 -1.53
N SER A 42 6.75 1.52 -0.99
CA SER A 42 5.63 0.97 -1.77
C SER A 42 4.41 1.88 -1.65
N ILE A 43 3.39 1.67 -2.48
CA ILE A 43 2.20 2.53 -2.60
C ILE A 43 0.95 1.71 -2.26
N SER A 44 0.07 2.24 -1.41
CA SER A 44 -1.22 1.61 -1.09
C SER A 44 -2.11 1.52 -2.33
N GLY A 45 -2.95 0.48 -2.41
CA GLY A 45 -3.89 0.31 -3.52
C GLY A 45 -5.18 1.12 -3.38
N ASN A 46 -5.51 1.57 -2.16
CA ASN A 46 -6.80 2.16 -1.84
C ASN A 46 -6.72 3.32 -0.84
N GLU A 47 -5.71 3.36 0.03
CA GLU A 47 -5.56 4.45 0.99
C GLU A 47 -4.86 5.64 0.32
N CYS A 48 -5.42 6.84 0.55
CA CYS A 48 -4.79 8.09 0.16
C CYS A 48 -4.38 8.93 1.37
N GLU A 49 -3.49 9.88 1.12
CA GLU A 49 -3.00 10.86 2.07
C GLU A 49 -2.85 12.22 1.38
N LEU A 50 -3.23 13.29 2.08
CA LEU A 50 -2.85 14.64 1.73
C LEU A 50 -1.46 14.90 2.29
N VAL A 51 -0.53 15.30 1.44
CA VAL A 51 0.85 15.58 1.82
C VAL A 51 1.26 16.99 1.48
N ILE A 52 2.04 17.58 2.39
CA ILE A 52 2.87 18.75 2.13
C ILE A 52 4.32 18.31 2.31
N ILE A 53 5.15 18.58 1.31
CA ILE A 53 6.52 18.09 1.25
C ILE A 53 7.47 19.28 1.13
N ASP A 54 8.34 19.46 2.12
CA ASP A 54 9.48 20.38 2.03
C ASP A 54 10.60 19.69 1.22
N LYS A 55 10.89 20.23 0.03
CA LYS A 55 11.95 19.75 -0.87
C LYS A 55 13.23 20.58 -0.79
N SER A 56 13.36 21.47 0.18
CA SER A 56 14.50 22.39 0.29
C SER A 56 15.82 21.68 0.62
N GLN A 57 15.78 20.46 1.14
CA GLN A 57 16.97 19.68 1.47
C GLN A 57 17.36 18.76 0.29
N PRO A 58 18.64 18.73 -0.11
CA PRO A 58 19.06 18.06 -1.36
C PRO A 58 18.93 16.53 -1.35
N ASN A 59 18.93 15.90 -0.17
CA ASN A 59 18.96 14.44 -0.05
C ASN A 59 17.78 13.84 0.73
N THR A 60 16.94 14.67 1.36
CA THR A 60 15.90 14.22 2.28
C THR A 60 14.70 15.15 2.27
N ASP A 61 13.53 14.62 1.94
CA ASP A 61 12.30 15.40 2.02
C ASP A 61 11.72 15.35 3.44
N THR A 62 11.17 16.47 3.91
CA THR A 62 10.32 16.47 5.12
C THR A 62 8.87 16.42 4.70
N VAL A 63 8.14 15.37 5.10
CA VAL A 63 6.77 15.13 4.67
C VAL A 63 5.82 15.27 5.85
N ALA A 64 4.84 16.17 5.74
CA ALA A 64 3.65 16.16 6.58
C ALA A 64 2.55 15.40 5.85
N ALA A 65 2.04 14.31 6.43
CA ALA A 65 1.01 13.48 5.82
C ALA A 65 -0.24 13.43 6.71
N ILE A 66 -1.40 13.72 6.12
CA ILE A 66 -2.72 13.65 6.74
C ILE A 66 -3.51 12.55 6.01
N PRO A 67 -3.91 11.46 6.68
CA PRO A 67 -4.67 10.39 6.04
C PRO A 67 -5.98 10.91 5.45
N ALA A 68 -6.33 10.47 4.23
CA ALA A 68 -7.54 10.91 3.55
C ALA A 68 -8.81 10.53 4.34
N GLU A 69 -8.79 9.40 5.05
CA GLU A 69 -9.90 8.91 5.88
C GLU A 69 -10.32 9.90 6.98
N VAL A 70 -9.38 10.70 7.48
CA VAL A 70 -9.70 11.68 8.53
C VAL A 70 -10.11 13.03 7.96
N LEU A 71 -9.84 13.31 6.68
CA LEU A 71 -10.18 14.57 6.02
C LEU A 71 -11.70 14.74 6.01
N GLY A 72 -12.16 15.81 6.65
CA GLY A 72 -13.57 16.14 6.72
C GLY A 72 -13.81 17.61 6.47
N LYS A 73 -14.95 17.92 5.86
CA LYS A 73 -15.36 19.30 5.58
C LYS A 73 -15.33 20.16 6.84
N ASN A 74 -14.79 21.38 6.70
CA ASN A 74 -14.58 22.39 7.73
C ASN A 74 -13.70 21.94 8.90
N LYS A 75 -12.83 20.93 8.71
CA LYS A 75 -11.83 20.54 9.69
C LYS A 75 -10.47 21.13 9.34
N THR A 76 -9.73 21.53 10.37
CA THR A 76 -8.37 22.07 10.26
C THR A 76 -7.38 21.06 10.85
N TYR A 77 -6.27 20.87 10.15
CA TYR A 77 -5.20 19.95 10.53
C TYR A 77 -3.87 20.68 10.51
N PRO A 78 -3.04 20.55 11.57
CA PRO A 78 -1.67 21.02 11.52
C PRO A 78 -0.84 20.14 10.59
N ALA A 79 0.07 20.74 9.82
CA ALA A 79 0.98 20.02 8.93
C ALA A 79 2.21 19.46 9.67
N GLY A 80 2.00 18.79 10.80
CA GLY A 80 3.07 18.18 11.60
C GLY A 80 4.14 19.21 12.01
N SER A 81 5.39 18.99 11.58
CA SER A 81 6.52 19.90 11.83
C SER A 81 6.66 21.03 10.80
N LEU A 82 5.86 21.02 9.73
CA LEU A 82 5.87 22.08 8.71
C LEU A 82 5.04 23.28 9.18
N PRO A 83 5.39 24.51 8.77
CA PRO A 83 4.79 25.74 9.29
C PRO A 83 3.42 26.05 8.66
N PHE A 84 2.57 25.03 8.48
CA PHE A 84 1.27 25.16 7.81
C PHE A 84 0.12 24.56 8.61
N GLU A 85 -1.05 25.16 8.41
CA GLU A 85 -2.34 24.61 8.78
C GLU A 85 -3.19 24.43 7.52
N VAL A 86 -3.88 23.29 7.44
CA VAL A 86 -4.71 22.92 6.31
C VAL A 86 -6.16 22.86 6.78
N THR A 87 -7.02 23.70 6.21
CA THR A 87 -8.47 23.62 6.44
C THR A 87 -9.15 23.01 5.21
N VAL A 88 -9.85 21.90 5.39
CA VAL A 88 -10.57 21.22 4.30
C VAL A 88 -11.91 21.91 4.08
N LEU A 89 -12.08 22.62 2.97
CA LEU A 89 -13.32 23.33 2.63
C LEU A 89 -14.37 22.40 2.00
N ASP A 90 -13.92 21.39 1.28
CA ASP A 90 -14.76 20.33 0.71
C ASP A 90 -13.92 19.08 0.48
N TYR A 91 -14.55 17.92 0.57
CA TYR A 91 -13.90 16.62 0.38
C TYR A 91 -14.85 15.67 -0.32
N PHE A 92 -14.33 14.96 -1.31
CA PHE A 92 -15.01 13.95 -2.12
C PHE A 92 -14.27 12.64 -1.94
N THR A 93 -14.95 11.61 -1.43
CA THR A 93 -14.35 10.28 -1.24
C THR A 93 -13.95 9.65 -2.55
N ASN A 94 -14.78 9.84 -3.58
CA ASN A 94 -14.47 9.50 -4.96
C ASN A 94 -14.80 10.70 -5.84
N SER A 95 -13.99 10.95 -6.85
CA SER A 95 -14.15 12.13 -7.68
C SER A 95 -13.65 11.92 -9.10
N ASP A 96 -14.05 12.84 -9.97
CA ASP A 96 -13.44 13.01 -11.29
C ASP A 96 -12.92 14.43 -11.47
N LEU A 97 -12.15 14.63 -12.54
CA LEU A 97 -11.64 15.93 -12.94
C LEU A 97 -12.39 16.45 -14.16
N VAL A 98 -12.75 17.73 -14.12
CA VAL A 98 -13.32 18.44 -15.27
C VAL A 98 -12.53 19.72 -15.53
N GLN A 99 -12.36 20.04 -16.81
CA GLN A 99 -11.80 21.33 -17.22
C GLN A 99 -12.86 22.42 -17.02
N LEU A 100 -12.47 23.50 -16.36
CA LEU A 100 -13.32 24.66 -16.18
C LEU A 100 -13.30 25.54 -17.43
N GLY A 101 -14.49 26.00 -17.83
CA GLY A 101 -14.63 27.05 -18.83
C GLY A 101 -14.27 28.43 -18.25
N GLN A 102 -13.91 29.39 -19.11
CA GLN A 102 -13.66 30.76 -18.68
C GLN A 102 -14.85 31.34 -17.91
N GLY A 103 -14.59 31.90 -16.73
CA GLY A 103 -15.62 32.58 -15.92
C GLY A 103 -16.50 31.66 -15.07
N GLN A 104 -16.27 30.34 -15.07
CA GLN A 104 -16.98 29.45 -14.14
C GLN A 104 -16.48 29.66 -12.70
N PRO A 105 -17.39 29.71 -11.70
CA PRO A 105 -16.98 29.88 -10.32
C PRO A 105 -16.21 28.65 -9.82
N ASN A 106 -15.06 28.88 -9.19
CA ASN A 106 -14.33 27.84 -8.48
C ASN A 106 -13.91 28.32 -7.08
N LYS A 107 -13.85 27.37 -6.13
CA LYS A 107 -13.39 27.61 -4.77
C LYS A 107 -11.89 27.83 -4.70
N ALA A 108 -11.13 27.24 -5.63
CA ALA A 108 -9.68 27.37 -5.68
C ALA A 108 -9.26 28.77 -6.18
N THR A 109 -8.26 29.34 -5.51
CA THR A 109 -7.65 30.64 -5.84
C THR A 109 -6.20 30.52 -6.29
N ARG A 110 -5.68 29.28 -6.33
CA ARG A 110 -4.29 28.93 -6.66
C ARG A 110 -4.21 27.61 -7.41
N GLY A 111 -3.06 27.41 -8.07
CA GLY A 111 -2.65 26.14 -8.65
C GLY A 111 -3.55 25.64 -9.78
N LYS A 112 -3.58 24.32 -9.95
CA LYS A 112 -4.36 23.63 -10.99
C LYS A 112 -5.87 23.80 -10.81
N GLY A 113 -6.30 24.12 -9.59
CA GLY A 113 -7.67 24.50 -9.31
C GLY A 113 -8.15 25.75 -10.06
N LEU A 114 -7.29 26.56 -10.69
CA LEU A 114 -7.79 27.67 -11.51
C LEU A 114 -8.39 27.21 -12.84
N GLU A 115 -7.98 26.03 -13.30
CA GLU A 115 -8.35 25.47 -14.62
C GLU A 115 -9.13 24.16 -14.51
N LEU A 116 -9.04 23.48 -13.37
CA LEU A 116 -9.67 22.20 -13.09
C LEU A 116 -10.63 22.31 -11.89
N ALA A 117 -11.71 21.55 -11.94
CA ALA A 117 -12.55 21.27 -10.79
C ALA A 117 -12.60 19.78 -10.52
N THR A 118 -12.76 19.44 -9.25
CA THR A 118 -13.08 18.08 -8.82
C THR A 118 -14.60 17.97 -8.64
N ILE A 119 -15.19 16.92 -9.20
CA ILE A 119 -16.63 16.64 -9.11
C ILE A 119 -16.86 15.33 -8.37
N ASP A 120 -17.93 15.28 -7.59
CA ASP A 120 -18.29 14.10 -6.81
C ASP A 120 -18.62 12.91 -7.72
N LYS A 121 -18.22 11.72 -7.29
CA LYS A 121 -18.62 10.44 -7.88
C LYS A 121 -19.10 9.51 -6.80
N GLU A 122 -19.99 8.58 -7.18
CA GLU A 122 -20.39 7.51 -6.28
C GLU A 122 -19.15 6.74 -5.82
N SER A 123 -19.08 6.51 -4.51
CA SER A 123 -17.98 5.74 -3.94
C SER A 123 -18.15 4.27 -4.27
N VAL A 124 -17.05 3.64 -4.67
CA VAL A 124 -16.99 2.21 -4.98
C VAL A 124 -16.49 1.43 -3.78
N THR A 125 -17.00 0.22 -3.61
CA THR A 125 -16.56 -0.73 -2.57
C THR A 125 -16.12 -2.07 -3.15
N SER A 126 -16.07 -2.18 -4.48
CA SER A 126 -15.61 -3.39 -5.17
C SER A 126 -14.09 -3.52 -5.03
N LEU A 127 -13.57 -4.73 -5.26
CA LEU A 127 -12.12 -4.99 -5.23
C LEU A 127 -11.42 -4.58 -6.53
N GLU A 128 -12.18 -4.31 -7.59
CA GLU A 128 -11.67 -4.01 -8.92
C GLU A 128 -11.58 -2.50 -9.19
N GLU A 129 -12.38 -1.71 -8.49
CA GLU A 129 -12.45 -0.26 -8.66
C GLU A 129 -11.78 0.45 -7.49
N VAL A 130 -11.21 1.61 -7.78
CA VAL A 130 -10.47 2.41 -6.80
C VAL A 130 -11.14 3.78 -6.69
N ASN A 131 -11.34 4.23 -5.45
CA ASN A 131 -11.79 5.59 -5.18
C ASN A 131 -10.62 6.57 -5.37
N PHE A 132 -10.86 7.64 -6.12
CA PHE A 132 -9.89 8.72 -6.29
C PHE A 132 -10.39 9.97 -5.57
N PRO A 133 -9.97 10.21 -4.31
CA PRO A 133 -10.47 11.34 -3.55
C PRO A 133 -10.01 12.67 -4.15
N GLY A 134 -10.85 13.68 -3.95
CA GLY A 134 -10.61 15.07 -4.33
C GLY A 134 -10.95 15.99 -3.18
N ALA A 135 -10.26 17.12 -3.06
CA ALA A 135 -10.54 18.08 -2.00
C ALA A 135 -10.25 19.52 -2.41
N TYR A 136 -10.96 20.45 -1.78
CA TYR A 136 -10.59 21.86 -1.74
C TYR A 136 -10.04 22.17 -0.37
N ILE A 137 -8.80 22.64 -0.31
CA ILE A 137 -8.11 22.95 0.93
C ILE A 137 -7.70 24.42 0.96
N LYS A 138 -7.96 25.08 2.08
CA LYS A 138 -7.39 26.39 2.40
C LYS A 138 -6.10 26.17 3.16
N LEU A 139 -5.02 26.75 2.67
CA LEU A 139 -3.70 26.65 3.28
C LEU A 139 -3.34 27.96 3.96
N GLN A 140 -2.84 27.88 5.19
CA GLN A 140 -2.43 29.03 5.98
C GLN A 140 -1.09 28.73 6.64
N SER A 141 -0.23 29.73 6.76
CA SER A 141 0.97 29.65 7.59
C SER A 141 0.58 29.65 9.07
N THR A 142 1.36 28.98 9.91
CA THR A 142 1.25 29.06 11.39
C THR A 142 1.37 30.49 11.94
N GLU A 143 1.96 31.41 11.16
CA GLU A 143 2.04 32.84 11.49
C GLU A 143 0.78 33.63 11.10
N GLY A 144 -0.23 32.95 10.54
CA GLY A 144 -1.52 33.53 10.18
C GLY A 144 -1.64 34.00 8.73
N THR A 145 -0.59 33.88 7.91
CA THR A 145 -0.62 34.31 6.50
C THR A 145 -1.46 33.34 5.65
N GLU A 146 -2.48 33.84 4.94
CA GLU A 146 -3.30 33.04 4.04
C GLU A 146 -2.56 32.75 2.71
N LEU A 147 -2.36 31.46 2.41
CA LEU A 147 -1.61 30.98 1.23
C LEU A 147 -2.54 30.52 0.09
N GLY A 148 -3.83 30.80 0.23
CA GLY A 148 -4.87 30.56 -0.77
C GLY A 148 -5.59 29.22 -0.63
N THR A 149 -6.52 29.00 -1.55
CA THR A 149 -7.33 27.78 -1.66
C THR A 149 -6.86 26.97 -2.85
N TRP A 150 -6.58 25.69 -2.62
CA TRP A 150 -6.03 24.76 -3.59
C TRP A 150 -7.01 23.61 -3.81
N MET A 151 -7.14 23.18 -5.07
CA MET A 151 -7.81 21.93 -5.40
C MET A 151 -6.76 20.83 -5.51
N VAL A 152 -6.95 19.73 -4.81
CA VAL A 152 -6.07 18.55 -4.82
C VAL A 152 -6.87 17.32 -5.20
N SER A 153 -6.28 16.40 -5.95
CA SER A 153 -6.94 15.16 -6.37
C SER A 153 -5.94 14.02 -6.51
N ALA A 154 -6.31 12.83 -6.03
CA ALA A 154 -5.55 11.61 -6.25
C ALA A 154 -5.39 11.26 -7.74
N LEU A 155 -6.27 11.79 -8.61
CA LEU A 155 -6.15 11.59 -10.05
C LEU A 155 -4.91 12.26 -10.64
N PHE A 156 -4.36 13.32 -10.04
CA PHE A 156 -3.17 13.98 -10.59
C PHE A 156 -2.01 13.01 -10.80
N GLY A 157 -1.74 12.16 -9.81
CA GLY A 157 -0.70 11.13 -9.90
C GLY A 157 -1.15 9.79 -10.51
N ALA A 158 -2.45 9.55 -10.66
CA ALA A 158 -2.99 8.24 -11.07
C ALA A 158 -3.32 8.14 -12.57
N LEU A 159 -3.40 9.28 -13.27
CA LEU A 159 -3.62 9.31 -14.71
C LEU A 159 -2.41 8.72 -15.46
N ARG A 160 -2.69 8.13 -16.63
CA ARG A 160 -1.66 7.59 -17.53
C ARG A 160 -0.58 8.62 -17.89
N GLN A 161 -1.01 9.87 -18.11
CA GLN A 161 -0.14 11.03 -18.15
C GLN A 161 -0.40 11.82 -16.87
N PRO A 162 0.47 11.69 -15.85
CA PRO A 162 0.26 12.37 -14.58
C PRO A 162 0.23 13.89 -14.78
N ILE A 163 -0.71 14.53 -14.10
CA ILE A 163 -0.70 15.98 -13.93
C ILE A 163 0.35 16.27 -12.86
N PRO A 164 1.35 17.12 -13.12
CA PRO A 164 2.38 17.44 -12.13
C PRO A 164 1.77 17.99 -10.85
N GLU A 165 2.35 17.58 -9.72
CA GLU A 165 1.95 18.06 -8.40
C GLU A 165 2.14 19.57 -8.28
N GLN A 166 1.41 20.17 -7.34
CA GLN A 166 1.37 21.62 -7.18
C GLN A 166 2.50 22.09 -6.26
N THR A 167 3.21 23.14 -6.65
CA THR A 167 4.24 23.76 -5.81
C THR A 167 3.79 25.08 -5.21
N LEU A 168 4.30 25.38 -4.02
CA LEU A 168 4.11 26.61 -3.27
C LEU A 168 5.47 27.07 -2.75
N GLU A 169 5.78 28.34 -2.95
CA GLU A 169 6.91 28.98 -2.25
C GLU A 169 6.42 29.70 -0.99
N HIS A 170 7.09 29.45 0.13
CA HIS A 170 6.84 30.17 1.39
C HIS A 170 8.10 30.21 2.25
N GLY A 171 8.45 31.38 2.80
CA GLY A 171 9.64 31.52 3.66
C GLY A 171 10.96 31.13 2.98
N GLY A 172 11.09 31.36 1.66
CA GLY A 172 12.29 31.03 0.89
C GLY A 172 12.48 29.53 0.61
N LYS A 173 11.46 28.71 0.89
CA LYS A 173 11.45 27.27 0.60
C LYS A 173 10.34 26.93 -0.38
N GLU A 174 10.59 25.92 -1.21
CA GLU A 174 9.59 25.32 -2.08
C GLU A 174 8.97 24.09 -1.41
N TYR A 175 7.64 24.05 -1.43
CA TYR A 175 6.84 22.94 -0.93
C TYR A 175 6.01 22.34 -2.05
N GLU A 176 5.86 21.02 -2.04
CA GLU A 176 4.94 20.30 -2.93
C GLU A 176 3.68 19.90 -2.15
N LEU A 177 2.53 20.08 -2.78
CA LEU A 177 1.21 19.73 -2.28
C LEU A 177 0.61 18.64 -3.18
N ALA A 178 0.25 17.51 -2.58
CA ALA A 178 -0.33 16.38 -3.30
C ALA A 178 -1.39 15.67 -2.46
N LEU A 179 -2.51 15.28 -3.08
CA LEU A 179 -3.37 14.23 -2.55
C LEU A 179 -3.02 12.97 -3.34
N ARG A 180 -2.45 11.97 -2.68
CA ARG A 180 -1.84 10.82 -3.37
C ARG A 180 -2.14 9.52 -2.64
N PHE A 181 -1.96 8.38 -3.32
CA PHE A 181 -1.94 7.09 -2.63
C PHE A 181 -0.84 7.05 -1.57
N LYS A 182 -1.19 6.52 -0.41
CA LYS A 182 -0.33 6.43 0.76
C LYS A 182 0.96 5.68 0.46
N ARG A 183 2.09 6.26 0.83
CA ARG A 183 3.42 5.65 0.62
C ARG A 183 3.92 4.98 1.90
N TYR A 184 4.30 3.71 1.78
CA TYR A 184 4.93 2.93 2.84
C TYR A 184 6.45 2.94 2.68
N TYR A 185 7.10 3.94 3.26
CA TYR A 185 8.55 4.09 3.21
C TYR A 185 9.29 2.94 3.93
N THR A 186 10.45 2.57 3.39
CA THR A 186 11.31 1.49 3.91
C THR A 186 12.67 2.02 4.35
N PRO A 187 13.35 1.35 5.29
CA PRO A 187 14.72 1.68 5.68
C PRO A 187 15.78 1.16 4.67
N TYR A 188 15.34 0.69 3.50
CA TYR A 188 16.15 0.14 2.43
C TYR A 188 15.59 0.59 1.08
N ASP A 189 16.42 0.50 0.07
CA ASP A 189 16.09 0.77 -1.33
C ASP A 189 16.08 -0.51 -2.15
N ILE A 190 15.16 -0.58 -3.11
CA ILE A 190 15.11 -1.62 -4.13
C ILE A 190 15.33 -0.94 -5.48
N LYS A 191 16.38 -1.37 -6.17
CA LYS A 191 16.67 -0.98 -7.55
C LYS A 191 16.35 -2.12 -8.49
N LEU A 192 15.61 -1.84 -9.57
CA LEU A 192 15.42 -2.82 -10.65
C LEU A 192 16.63 -2.76 -11.60
N ILE A 193 17.27 -3.91 -11.80
CA ILE A 193 18.40 -4.05 -12.72
C ILE A 193 17.93 -4.51 -14.08
N ASP A 194 17.11 -5.56 -14.09
CA ASP A 194 16.68 -6.24 -15.30
C ASP A 194 15.30 -6.87 -15.04
N PHE A 195 14.38 -6.70 -15.98
CA PHE A 195 13.06 -7.31 -15.94
C PHE A 195 12.87 -8.18 -17.18
N LYS A 196 12.62 -9.47 -16.95
CA LYS A 196 12.36 -10.43 -18.02
C LYS A 196 10.94 -10.95 -17.92
N HIS A 197 10.27 -10.99 -19.06
CA HIS A 197 8.97 -11.61 -19.19
C HIS A 197 8.89 -12.46 -20.47
N ASP A 198 8.43 -13.70 -20.33
CA ASP A 198 8.08 -14.53 -21.46
C ASP A 198 6.57 -14.40 -21.70
N LYS A 199 6.13 -14.17 -22.94
CA LYS A 199 4.72 -14.28 -23.33
C LYS A 199 4.41 -15.70 -23.82
N PHE A 200 3.19 -16.17 -23.59
CA PHE A 200 2.71 -17.39 -24.25
C PHE A 200 2.59 -17.12 -25.76
N GLN A 201 3.05 -18.05 -26.59
CA GLN A 201 2.97 -17.95 -28.06
C GLN A 201 1.51 -17.70 -28.49
N GLY A 202 1.28 -16.60 -29.22
CA GLY A 202 -0.05 -16.21 -29.69
C GLY A 202 -0.96 -15.49 -28.67
N THR A 203 -0.44 -15.07 -27.51
CA THR A 203 -1.20 -14.26 -26.54
C THR A 203 -0.34 -13.17 -25.91
N GLU A 204 -0.97 -12.11 -25.39
CA GLU A 204 -0.32 -11.13 -24.53
C GLU A 204 -0.18 -11.59 -23.06
N LYS A 205 -0.64 -12.82 -22.73
CA LYS A 205 -0.48 -13.37 -21.38
C LYS A 205 0.96 -13.77 -21.18
N ALA A 206 1.53 -13.31 -20.07
CA ALA A 206 2.85 -13.76 -19.69
C ALA A 206 2.85 -15.16 -19.08
N ARG A 207 3.86 -15.93 -19.46
CA ARG A 207 4.17 -17.26 -18.97
C ARG A 207 5.06 -17.24 -17.74
N ASN A 208 6.09 -16.38 -17.75
CA ASN A 208 7.05 -16.23 -16.67
C ASN A 208 7.47 -14.78 -16.57
N PHE A 209 7.70 -14.33 -15.34
CA PHE A 209 8.26 -13.03 -15.03
C PHE A 209 9.39 -13.19 -14.02
N SER A 210 10.48 -12.43 -14.21
CA SER A 210 11.54 -12.32 -13.22
C SER A 210 12.07 -10.90 -13.16
N SER A 211 12.28 -10.41 -11.93
CA SER A 211 12.84 -9.09 -11.65
C SER A 211 14.16 -9.28 -10.91
N LEU A 212 15.28 -8.94 -11.56
CA LEU A 212 16.58 -8.86 -10.91
C LEU A 212 16.68 -7.52 -10.18
N VAL A 213 16.82 -7.55 -8.86
CA VAL A 213 16.87 -6.34 -8.04
C VAL A 213 18.11 -6.27 -7.17
N ILE A 214 18.59 -5.06 -6.91
CA ILE A 214 19.54 -4.79 -5.83
C ILE A 214 18.76 -4.26 -4.65
N LEU A 215 18.87 -4.95 -3.52
CA LEU A 215 18.41 -4.48 -2.21
C LEU A 215 19.59 -3.80 -1.52
N ARG A 216 19.46 -2.50 -1.22
CA ARG A 216 20.45 -1.72 -0.47
C ARG A 216 19.87 -1.31 0.87
N ASP A 217 20.47 -1.74 1.96
CA ASP A 217 20.12 -1.29 3.31
C ASP A 217 20.72 0.10 3.57
N ARG A 218 19.89 1.08 3.97
CA ARG A 218 20.37 2.48 4.14
C ARG A 218 21.18 2.67 5.42
N ALA A 219 20.98 1.83 6.44
CA ALA A 219 21.68 1.96 7.72
C ALA A 219 23.10 1.38 7.63
N THR A 220 23.26 0.27 6.93
CA THR A 220 24.54 -0.44 6.81
C THR A 220 25.27 -0.20 5.49
N GLY A 221 24.56 0.26 4.46
CA GLY A 221 25.07 0.32 3.09
C GLY A 221 25.22 -1.05 2.43
N ALA A 222 24.83 -2.14 3.10
CA ALA A 222 24.95 -3.48 2.57
C ALA A 222 24.05 -3.67 1.35
N GLU A 223 24.61 -4.23 0.30
CA GLU A 223 23.91 -4.55 -0.94
C GLU A 223 23.86 -6.05 -1.16
N ARG A 224 22.73 -6.51 -1.68
CA ARG A 224 22.63 -7.85 -2.25
C ARG A 224 21.76 -7.85 -3.48
N GLU A 225 22.20 -8.59 -4.47
CA GLU A 225 21.40 -8.89 -5.65
C GLU A 225 20.44 -10.04 -5.35
N VAL A 226 19.18 -9.90 -5.76
CA VAL A 226 18.14 -10.90 -5.58
C VAL A 226 17.33 -10.98 -6.85
N ASN A 227 17.16 -12.18 -7.38
CA ASN A 227 16.24 -12.42 -8.48
C ASN A 227 14.88 -12.86 -7.90
N ILE A 228 13.83 -12.10 -8.19
CA ILE A 228 12.45 -12.35 -7.75
C ILE A 228 11.69 -12.93 -8.94
N TRP A 229 11.15 -14.15 -8.80
CA TRP A 229 10.34 -14.79 -9.84
C TRP A 229 9.17 -15.57 -9.25
N MET A 230 8.37 -16.21 -10.10
CA MET A 230 7.18 -16.95 -9.68
C MET A 230 7.51 -17.98 -8.59
N ASN A 231 6.77 -17.92 -7.48
CA ASN A 231 6.95 -18.76 -6.28
C ASN A 231 8.30 -18.59 -5.54
N HIS A 232 9.17 -17.67 -5.97
CA HIS A 232 10.42 -17.31 -5.30
C HIS A 232 10.44 -15.81 -4.96
N PRO A 233 9.67 -15.40 -3.93
CA PRO A 233 9.60 -14.00 -3.52
C PRO A 233 10.83 -13.55 -2.72
N LEU A 234 11.11 -12.25 -2.76
CA LEU A 234 12.07 -11.63 -1.84
C LEU A 234 11.42 -11.42 -0.46
N ARG A 235 12.03 -11.97 0.58
CA ARG A 235 11.64 -11.71 1.98
C ARG A 235 12.70 -10.86 2.67
N THR A 236 12.27 -9.75 3.25
CA THR A 236 13.15 -8.80 3.95
C THR A 236 12.35 -7.94 4.92
N HIS A 237 12.89 -7.65 6.10
CA HIS A 237 12.26 -6.75 7.09
C HIS A 237 10.78 -7.05 7.42
N GLY A 238 10.41 -8.33 7.48
CA GLY A 238 9.02 -8.76 7.73
C GLY A 238 8.04 -8.50 6.58
N LYS A 239 8.54 -8.12 5.40
CA LYS A 239 7.78 -7.95 4.16
C LYS A 239 8.16 -9.03 3.14
N THR A 240 7.20 -9.39 2.31
CA THR A 240 7.39 -10.31 1.19
C THR A 240 7.03 -9.60 -0.11
N TYR A 241 7.94 -9.64 -1.08
CA TYR A 241 7.82 -9.03 -2.40
C TYR A 241 7.57 -10.13 -3.42
N PHE A 242 6.35 -10.19 -3.93
CA PHE A 242 5.91 -11.12 -4.95
C PHE A 242 5.93 -10.47 -6.32
N GLN A 243 6.28 -11.25 -7.34
CA GLN A 243 6.08 -10.84 -8.72
C GLN A 243 4.58 -10.90 -9.03
N ALA A 244 3.95 -9.74 -9.22
CA ALA A 244 2.49 -9.65 -9.32
C ALA A 244 2.02 -9.35 -10.75
N SER A 245 2.63 -8.35 -11.40
CA SER A 245 2.29 -7.97 -12.77
C SER A 245 3.46 -7.25 -13.45
N PHE A 246 3.23 -6.79 -14.67
CA PHE A 246 4.10 -5.93 -15.46
C PHE A 246 3.26 -4.81 -16.08
N ASP A 247 3.92 -3.78 -16.56
CA ASP A 247 3.24 -2.70 -17.29
C ASP A 247 3.08 -3.11 -18.77
N PRO A 248 1.86 -3.29 -19.29
CA PRO A 248 1.66 -3.70 -20.69
C PRO A 248 2.18 -2.69 -21.72
N GLU A 249 2.40 -1.44 -21.31
CA GLU A 249 2.88 -0.36 -22.18
C GLU A 249 4.38 -0.10 -21.99
N ASN A 250 4.96 -0.64 -20.91
CA ASN A 250 6.37 -0.55 -20.61
C ASN A 250 6.91 -1.94 -20.23
N ASP A 251 7.35 -2.69 -21.24
CA ASP A 251 7.96 -4.02 -21.11
C ASP A 251 9.24 -4.03 -20.23
N ARG A 252 9.74 -2.87 -19.79
CA ARG A 252 10.88 -2.71 -18.87
C ARG A 252 10.43 -2.34 -17.44
N ALA A 253 9.15 -2.48 -17.13
CA ALA A 253 8.60 -2.17 -15.83
C ALA A 253 7.95 -3.38 -15.16
N THR A 254 8.31 -3.60 -13.90
CA THR A 254 7.74 -4.65 -13.04
C THR A 254 6.81 -4.04 -12.00
N VAL A 255 5.78 -4.78 -11.62
CA VAL A 255 4.93 -4.47 -10.47
C VAL A 255 5.09 -5.59 -9.44
N LEU A 256 5.69 -5.25 -8.32
CA LEU A 256 5.85 -6.14 -7.17
C LEU A 256 4.73 -5.90 -6.15
N GLN A 257 4.01 -6.95 -5.77
CA GLN A 257 3.10 -6.90 -4.62
C GLN A 257 3.92 -7.05 -3.33
N VAL A 258 3.71 -6.15 -2.39
CA VAL A 258 4.42 -6.07 -1.12
C VAL A 258 3.44 -6.37 0.01
N VAL A 259 3.65 -7.50 0.67
CA VAL A 259 2.79 -7.99 1.75
C VAL A 259 3.56 -7.99 3.07
N ARG A 260 3.00 -7.33 4.09
CA ARG A 260 3.41 -7.49 5.49
C ARG A 260 2.28 -8.21 6.21
N ASN A 261 2.49 -9.48 6.57
CA ASN A 261 1.51 -10.26 7.32
C ASN A 261 2.12 -10.71 8.65
N PRO A 262 1.73 -10.12 9.80
CA PRO A 262 2.22 -10.56 11.11
C PRO A 262 1.66 -11.94 11.54
N GLY A 263 0.51 -12.34 11.01
CA GLY A 263 -0.17 -13.61 11.28
C GLY A 263 0.28 -14.78 10.40
N TRP A 264 1.33 -14.62 9.58
CA TRP A 264 1.73 -15.62 8.58
C TRP A 264 2.04 -17.01 9.15
N VAL A 265 2.47 -17.11 10.41
CA VAL A 265 2.77 -18.39 11.10
C VAL A 265 1.52 -19.13 11.57
N THR A 266 0.40 -18.42 11.72
CA THR A 266 -0.80 -18.95 12.38
C THR A 266 -1.41 -20.15 11.66
N PRO A 267 -1.49 -20.22 10.31
CA PRO A 267 -2.03 -21.40 9.63
C PRO A 267 -1.14 -22.63 9.84
N TYR A 268 0.19 -22.46 9.86
CA TYR A 268 1.14 -23.55 10.05
C TYR A 268 1.01 -24.20 11.43
N ILE A 269 0.95 -23.37 12.48
CA ILE A 269 0.76 -23.85 13.86
C ILE A 269 -0.62 -24.52 14.01
N SER A 270 -1.66 -23.92 13.42
CA SER A 270 -3.02 -24.49 13.45
C SER A 270 -3.07 -25.88 12.81
N CYS A 271 -2.50 -26.03 11.61
CA CYS A 271 -2.40 -27.31 10.91
C CYS A 271 -1.63 -28.35 11.74
N ALA A 272 -0.52 -27.95 12.37
CA ALA A 272 0.24 -28.85 13.23
C ALA A 272 -0.56 -29.31 14.46
N LEU A 273 -1.28 -28.39 15.13
CA LEU A 273 -2.14 -28.71 16.28
C LEU A 273 -3.29 -29.65 15.89
N VAL A 274 -3.97 -29.37 14.78
CA VAL A 274 -5.04 -30.22 14.25
C VAL A 274 -4.49 -31.59 13.90
N GLY A 275 -3.39 -31.66 13.14
CA GLY A 275 -2.77 -32.91 12.74
C GLY A 275 -2.34 -33.77 13.92
N LEU A 276 -1.69 -33.17 14.93
CA LEU A 276 -1.31 -33.86 16.16
C LEU A 276 -2.55 -34.30 16.96
N GLY A 277 -3.63 -33.51 16.97
CA GLY A 277 -4.88 -33.83 17.65
C GLY A 277 -5.53 -35.08 17.07
N LEU A 278 -5.59 -35.15 15.75
CA LEU A 278 -6.08 -36.32 15.03
C LEU A 278 -5.18 -37.54 15.25
N LEU A 279 -3.85 -37.37 15.23
CA LEU A 279 -2.90 -38.46 15.48
C LEU A 279 -3.07 -39.05 16.89
N ILE A 280 -3.16 -38.22 17.93
CA ILE A 280 -3.38 -38.67 19.31
C ILE A 280 -4.74 -39.37 19.42
N GLN A 281 -5.78 -38.82 18.81
CA GLN A 281 -7.11 -39.44 18.82
C GLN A 281 -7.07 -40.83 18.17
N PHE A 282 -6.44 -40.95 17.00
CA PHE A 282 -6.29 -42.21 16.29
C PHE A 282 -5.52 -43.24 17.12
N LEU A 283 -4.33 -42.88 17.65
CA LEU A 283 -3.50 -43.78 18.43
C LEU A 283 -4.19 -44.25 19.71
N THR A 284 -4.88 -43.36 20.43
CA THR A 284 -5.62 -43.74 21.65
C THR A 284 -6.74 -44.73 21.37
N HIS A 285 -7.45 -44.60 20.24
CA HIS A 285 -8.44 -45.58 19.80
C HIS A 285 -7.77 -46.90 19.38
N LEU A 286 -6.68 -46.85 18.62
CA LEU A 286 -5.96 -48.03 18.14
C LEU A 286 -5.42 -48.88 19.29
N PHE A 287 -4.72 -48.28 20.26
CA PHE A 287 -4.20 -48.99 21.42
C PHE A 287 -5.31 -49.51 22.34
N SER A 288 -6.38 -48.73 22.53
CA SER A 288 -7.54 -49.21 23.29
C SER A 288 -8.22 -50.40 22.62
N PHE A 289 -8.30 -50.43 21.29
CA PHE A 289 -8.87 -51.54 20.53
C PHE A 289 -7.97 -52.78 20.63
N ASN A 290 -6.66 -52.63 20.42
CA ASN A 290 -5.71 -53.73 20.49
C ASN A 290 -5.65 -54.36 21.90
N ARG A 291 -5.75 -53.54 22.96
CA ARG A 291 -5.82 -54.02 24.35
C ARG A 291 -7.10 -54.81 24.61
N LYS A 292 -8.25 -54.36 24.09
CA LYS A 292 -9.52 -55.12 24.20
C LYS A 292 -9.45 -56.45 23.45
N ARG A 293 -8.83 -56.48 22.26
CA ARG A 293 -8.67 -57.70 21.47
C ARG A 293 -7.79 -58.73 22.19
N LYS A 294 -6.66 -58.30 22.77
CA LYS A 294 -5.78 -59.18 23.56
C LYS A 294 -6.40 -59.72 24.85
N ALA A 295 -7.41 -59.04 25.40
CA ALA A 295 -8.13 -59.49 26.59
C ALA A 295 -9.30 -60.45 26.27
N ALA A 296 -9.65 -60.59 24.99
CA ALA A 296 -10.73 -61.46 24.51
C ALA A 296 -10.20 -62.79 23.89
N VAL A 297 -8.88 -62.95 23.85
CA VAL A 297 -8.15 -64.18 23.49
C VAL A 297 -7.54 -64.73 24.77
#